data_AF-A0A2E5GZP4-F1
#
_entry.id   AF-A0A2E5GZP4-F1
#
_cell.length_a   1.000
_cell.length_b   1.000
_cell.length_c   1.000
_cell.angle_alpha   90.00
_cell.angle_beta   90.00
_cell.angle_gamma   90.00
#
_symmetry.space_group_name_H-M   'P 1'
#
loop_
_entity.id
_entity.type
_entity.pdbx_description
1 polymer ?
#
loop_
_entity_poly.entity_id
_entity_poly.type
_entity_poly.pdbx_seq_one_letter_code
_entity_poly.pdbx_strand_id
1 'polypeptide(L)'
;MPAMEWLPGLNCGVVRMGAKVSEALPASSPLIVDYAANGMRTELLDLFLIARCRFMVSTGTGVDALTTNFRRPLVHANVPQFGFEDELGPSVIFTPKHFWSKTEKRMLTFDEIFQRGAHLYTLQAQYDESGIESVNNTPEEIVAVVSEMEQRVAGQWVGGDEDEILQNRFRAIWPLRPNSRPLQARIGAEFLRERREWLT
;
A
#
# COMPACT_ATOMS: atom_id res chain seq x y z
N MET A 1 4.06 -14.95 1.17
CA MET A 1 3.27 -13.73 0.89
C MET A 1 1.91 -14.14 0.33
N PRO A 2 0.84 -14.18 1.13
CA PRO A 2 -0.46 -14.71 0.68
C PRO A 2 -1.07 -14.00 -0.53
N ALA A 3 -0.92 -12.68 -0.68
CA ALA A 3 -1.38 -11.98 -1.90
C ALA A 3 -0.68 -12.45 -3.19
N MET A 4 0.62 -12.78 -3.12
CA MET A 4 1.37 -13.32 -4.25
C MET A 4 0.88 -14.73 -4.62
N GLU A 5 0.46 -15.53 -3.65
CA GLU A 5 -0.05 -16.89 -3.87
C GLU A 5 -1.52 -16.88 -4.31
N TRP A 6 -2.26 -15.84 -3.96
CA TRP A 6 -3.66 -15.66 -4.33
C TRP A 6 -3.84 -15.26 -5.80
N LEU A 7 -3.02 -14.33 -6.30
CA LEU A 7 -3.10 -13.80 -7.68
C LEU A 7 -3.02 -14.87 -8.80
N PRO A 8 -2.18 -15.92 -8.70
CA PRO A 8 -2.19 -17.03 -9.65
C PRO A 8 -3.56 -17.71 -9.81
N GLY A 9 -4.40 -17.73 -8.78
CA GLY A 9 -5.77 -18.25 -8.85
C GLY A 9 -6.68 -17.44 -9.79
N LEU A 10 -6.31 -16.19 -10.09
CA LEU A 10 -6.97 -15.32 -11.09
C LEU A 10 -6.26 -15.33 -12.45
N ASN A 11 -5.35 -16.29 -12.68
CA ASN A 11 -4.50 -16.37 -13.87
C ASN A 11 -3.61 -15.13 -14.05
N CYS A 12 -3.22 -14.48 -12.96
CA CYS A 12 -2.27 -13.38 -12.96
C CYS A 12 -0.84 -13.89 -12.70
N GLY A 13 0.09 -13.54 -13.60
CA GLY A 13 1.52 -13.74 -13.36
C GLY A 13 2.06 -12.73 -12.34
N VAL A 14 2.90 -13.20 -11.41
CA VAL A 14 3.53 -12.37 -10.37
C VAL A 14 5.03 -12.39 -10.55
N VAL A 15 5.64 -11.21 -10.66
CA VAL A 15 7.09 -11.05 -10.76
C VAL A 15 7.57 -10.33 -9.51
N ARG A 16 8.37 -11.01 -8.68
CA ARG A 16 9.04 -10.35 -7.55
C ARG A 16 10.26 -9.59 -8.06
N MET A 17 10.32 -8.30 -7.76
CA MET A 17 11.40 -7.40 -8.17
C MET A 17 12.18 -6.89 -6.96
N GLY A 18 13.41 -6.43 -7.20
CA GLY A 18 14.28 -5.84 -6.19
C GLY A 18 15.76 -6.00 -6.54
N ALA A 19 16.57 -4.97 -6.32
CA ALA A 19 18.00 -5.02 -6.63
C ALA A 19 18.81 -5.86 -5.64
N LYS A 20 18.38 -5.88 -4.38
CA LYS A 20 18.99 -6.65 -3.29
C LYS A 20 17.89 -7.33 -2.52
N VAL A 21 17.96 -8.65 -2.42
CA VAL A 21 17.05 -9.48 -1.64
C VAL A 21 17.85 -10.29 -0.63
N SER A 22 17.33 -10.43 0.58
CA SER A 22 17.96 -11.21 1.66
C SER A 22 17.91 -12.71 1.37
N GLU A 23 16.82 -13.16 0.77
CA GLU A 23 16.54 -14.56 0.50
C GLU A 23 15.73 -14.73 -0.79
N ALA A 24 15.90 -15.90 -1.43
CA ALA A 24 15.06 -16.34 -2.53
C ALA A 24 13.66 -16.65 -2.02
N LEU A 25 12.66 -16.34 -2.83
CA LEU A 25 11.26 -16.58 -2.53
C LEU A 25 10.87 -17.98 -3.04
N PRO A 26 10.33 -18.85 -2.18
CA PRO A 26 9.80 -20.13 -2.63
C PRO A 26 8.51 -19.89 -3.42
N ALA A 27 8.55 -20.12 -4.73
CA ALA A 27 7.38 -20.03 -5.60
C ALA A 27 6.53 -21.30 -5.50
N SER A 28 5.26 -21.18 -5.11
CA SER A 28 4.34 -22.34 -5.07
C SER A 28 3.63 -22.60 -6.41
N SER A 29 3.73 -21.66 -7.35
CA SER A 29 3.07 -21.67 -8.66
C SER A 29 4.06 -21.31 -9.78
N PRO A 30 3.93 -21.91 -10.99
CA PRO A 30 4.73 -21.51 -12.15
C PRO A 30 4.45 -20.08 -12.63
N LEU A 31 3.35 -19.47 -12.19
CA LEU A 31 3.02 -18.08 -12.48
C LEU A 31 3.80 -17.07 -11.59
N ILE A 32 4.53 -17.55 -10.59
CA ILE A 32 5.35 -16.72 -9.71
C ILE A 32 6.82 -16.81 -10.16
N VAL A 33 7.40 -15.67 -10.52
CA VAL A 33 8.79 -15.55 -10.95
C VAL A 33 9.57 -14.72 -9.94
N ASP A 34 10.52 -15.35 -9.23
CA ASP A 34 11.50 -14.62 -8.41
C ASP A 34 12.61 -14.03 -9.27
N TYR A 35 12.25 -13.02 -10.05
CA TYR A 35 13.15 -12.28 -10.94
C TYR A 35 14.30 -11.58 -10.18
N ALA A 36 14.07 -11.21 -8.92
CA ALA A 36 15.09 -10.58 -8.08
C ALA A 36 16.22 -11.55 -7.68
N ALA A 37 15.94 -12.85 -7.54
CA ALA A 37 16.91 -13.85 -7.10
C ALA A 37 17.39 -14.83 -8.19
N ASN A 38 16.74 -14.88 -9.35
CA ASN A 38 17.01 -15.89 -10.38
C ASN A 38 18.15 -15.54 -11.37
N GLY A 39 18.86 -14.42 -11.15
CA GLY A 39 19.98 -13.98 -11.99
C GLY A 39 19.59 -13.28 -13.31
N MET A 40 18.29 -13.11 -13.60
CA MET A 40 17.83 -12.43 -14.82
C MET A 40 17.77 -10.89 -14.67
N ARG A 41 17.99 -10.35 -13.47
CA ARG A 41 17.80 -8.93 -13.18
C ARG A 41 18.74 -8.03 -13.99
N THR A 42 18.15 -7.06 -14.70
CA THR A 42 18.88 -5.95 -15.34
C THR A 42 18.09 -4.66 -15.19
N GLU A 43 18.76 -3.49 -15.22
CA GLU A 43 18.09 -2.20 -15.10
C GLU A 43 17.07 -1.96 -16.23
N LEU A 44 17.40 -2.40 -17.46
CA LEU A 44 16.50 -2.30 -18.60
C LEU A 44 15.25 -3.18 -18.40
N LEU A 45 15.43 -4.38 -17.86
CA LEU A 45 14.31 -5.30 -17.60
C LEU A 45 13.45 -4.83 -16.42
N ASP A 46 14.04 -4.15 -15.43
CA ASP A 46 13.28 -3.47 -14.37
C ASP A 46 12.30 -2.45 -14.98
N LEU A 47 12.81 -1.56 -15.85
CA LEU A 47 11.97 -0.57 -16.54
C LEU A 47 10.90 -1.22 -17.41
N PHE A 48 11.26 -2.26 -18.17
CA PHE A 48 10.33 -2.96 -19.05
C PHE A 48 9.18 -3.61 -18.27
N LEU A 49 9.49 -4.33 -17.18
CA LEU A 49 8.50 -5.01 -16.36
C LEU A 49 7.54 -4.01 -15.72
N ILE A 50 8.06 -2.91 -15.15
CA ILE A 50 7.22 -1.85 -14.58
C ILE A 50 6.35 -1.22 -15.68
N ALA A 51 6.91 -0.91 -16.84
CA ALA A 51 6.16 -0.27 -17.93
C ALA A 51 5.07 -1.17 -18.54
N ARG A 52 5.11 -2.49 -18.31
CA ARG A 52 4.20 -3.47 -18.90
C ARG A 52 3.31 -4.20 -17.90
N CYS A 53 3.49 -3.98 -16.60
CA CYS A 53 2.68 -4.65 -15.59
C CYS A 53 1.22 -4.20 -15.65
N ARG A 54 0.33 -5.03 -15.10
CA ARG A 54 -1.08 -4.69 -14.91
C ARG A 54 -1.26 -3.67 -13.79
N PHE A 55 -0.57 -3.88 -12.68
CA PHE A 55 -0.37 -2.95 -11.57
C PHE A 55 0.89 -3.38 -10.79
N MET A 56 1.39 -2.50 -9.92
CA MET A 56 2.50 -2.79 -8.99
C MET A 56 1.97 -2.90 -7.56
N VAL A 57 2.59 -3.77 -6.75
CA VAL A 57 2.40 -3.80 -5.29
C VAL A 57 3.73 -3.43 -4.63
N SER A 58 3.73 -2.41 -3.79
CA SER A 58 4.90 -1.85 -3.11
C SER A 58 4.53 -1.41 -1.69
N THR A 59 5.53 -1.04 -0.91
CA THR A 59 5.39 -0.49 0.45
C THR A 59 5.82 0.98 0.53
N GLY A 60 5.83 1.70 -0.60
CA GLY A 60 6.25 3.10 -0.68
C GLY A 60 7.78 3.27 -0.77
N THR A 61 8.36 2.86 -1.89
CA THR A 61 9.80 2.92 -2.16
C THR A 61 10.11 3.75 -3.42
N GLY A 62 11.38 4.10 -3.63
CA GLY A 62 11.77 4.96 -4.77
C GLY A 62 11.41 4.41 -6.16
N VAL A 63 11.24 3.09 -6.32
CA VAL A 63 10.83 2.49 -7.61
C VAL A 63 9.41 2.89 -8.01
N ASP A 64 8.57 3.28 -7.05
CA ASP A 64 7.17 3.63 -7.27
C ASP A 64 7.00 4.87 -8.14
N ALA A 65 8.00 5.76 -8.14
CA ALA A 65 8.07 6.89 -9.06
C ALA A 65 8.08 6.43 -10.53
N LEU A 66 8.69 5.28 -10.85
CA LEU A 66 8.67 4.74 -12.21
C LEU A 66 7.27 4.22 -12.57
N THR A 67 6.61 3.53 -11.63
CA THR A 67 5.25 3.03 -11.80
C THR A 67 4.28 4.16 -12.14
N THR A 68 4.36 5.28 -11.40
CA THR A 68 3.52 6.46 -11.66
C THR A 68 3.88 7.16 -12.97
N ASN A 69 5.16 7.27 -13.32
CA ASN A 69 5.61 7.82 -14.61
C ASN A 69 5.09 7.02 -15.82
N PHE A 70 5.06 5.68 -15.71
CA PHE A 70 4.48 4.80 -16.73
C PHE A 70 2.95 4.73 -16.67
N ARG A 71 2.30 5.48 -15.77
CA ARG A 71 0.85 5.51 -15.55
C ARG A 71 0.27 4.13 -15.28
N ARG A 72 0.99 3.34 -14.47
CA ARG A 72 0.52 2.03 -14.02
C ARG A 72 -0.21 2.17 -12.68
N PRO A 73 -1.31 1.44 -12.47
CA PRO A 73 -1.94 1.37 -11.16
C PRO A 73 -0.96 0.85 -10.11
N LEU A 74 -1.08 1.35 -8.89
CA LEU A 74 -0.12 1.10 -7.81
C LEU A 74 -0.86 0.81 -6.52
N VAL A 75 -0.50 -0.30 -5.88
CA VAL A 75 -0.93 -0.67 -4.55
C VAL A 75 0.20 -0.38 -3.59
N HIS A 76 -0.08 0.47 -2.63
CA HIS A 76 0.78 0.80 -1.52
C HIS A 76 0.29 0.02 -0.29
N ALA A 77 0.72 -1.22 -0.14
CA ALA A 77 0.28 -2.07 0.96
C ALA A 77 1.25 -1.97 2.14
N ASN A 78 0.73 -1.98 3.37
CA ASN A 78 1.54 -2.03 4.59
C ASN A 78 2.55 -0.85 4.68
N VAL A 79 2.13 0.35 4.28
CA VAL A 79 3.01 1.51 4.15
C VAL A 79 3.30 2.12 5.53
N PRO A 80 4.58 2.22 5.95
CA PRO A 80 4.92 2.82 7.24
C PRO A 80 4.70 4.34 7.24
N GLN A 81 5.09 5.01 6.15
CA GLN A 81 4.97 6.46 6.00
C GLN A 81 3.99 6.78 4.88
N PHE A 82 2.78 7.20 5.24
CA PHE A 82 1.70 7.46 4.28
C PHE A 82 1.38 8.95 4.14
N GLY A 83 2.09 9.86 4.80
CA GLY A 83 1.82 11.29 4.71
C GLY A 83 2.11 11.96 3.37
N PHE A 84 2.52 11.20 2.35
CA PHE A 84 2.83 11.66 0.99
C PHE A 84 1.88 11.06 -0.07
N GLU A 85 0.83 10.32 0.33
CA GLU A 85 -0.13 9.73 -0.62
C GLU A 85 -0.98 10.80 -1.34
N ASP A 86 -0.99 12.03 -0.85
CA ASP A 86 -1.60 13.21 -1.50
C ASP A 86 -0.83 13.69 -2.74
N GLU A 87 0.43 13.28 -2.89
CA GLU A 87 1.24 13.53 -4.08
C GLU A 87 0.97 12.51 -5.20
N LEU A 88 0.20 11.46 -4.89
CA LEU A 88 -0.11 10.36 -5.79
C LEU A 88 -1.47 10.53 -6.46
N GLY A 89 -1.62 9.86 -7.60
CA GLY A 89 -2.80 9.98 -8.46
C GLY A 89 -3.96 9.06 -8.05
N PRO A 90 -5.12 9.17 -8.72
CA PRO A 90 -6.31 8.38 -8.45
C PRO A 90 -6.17 6.90 -8.83
N SER A 91 -5.09 6.52 -9.51
CA SER A 91 -4.74 5.13 -9.82
C SER A 91 -4.01 4.42 -8.68
N VAL A 92 -3.86 5.07 -7.52
CA VAL A 92 -3.20 4.52 -6.33
C VAL A 92 -4.23 4.13 -5.28
N ILE A 93 -4.03 2.95 -4.70
CA ILE A 93 -4.73 2.50 -3.50
C ILE A 93 -3.70 2.15 -2.44
N PHE A 94 -3.91 2.59 -1.20
CA PHE A 94 -2.96 2.33 -0.13
C PHE A 94 -3.62 1.78 1.14
N THR A 95 -2.85 1.04 1.93
CA THR A 95 -3.14 0.74 3.33
C THR A 95 -1.91 1.09 4.17
N PRO A 96 -2.04 1.96 5.18
CA PRO A 96 -0.95 2.22 6.09
C PRO A 96 -0.76 1.03 7.02
N LYS A 97 0.43 0.93 7.60
CA LYS A 97 0.64 0.12 8.81
C LYS A 97 -0.31 0.57 9.92
N HIS A 98 -0.55 -0.31 10.89
CA HIS A 98 -1.26 0.09 12.10
C HIS A 98 -0.30 0.82 13.05
N PHE A 99 -0.85 1.72 13.86
CA PHE A 99 -0.09 2.51 14.82
C PHE A 99 -0.63 2.21 16.21
N TRP A 100 0.15 1.46 17.00
CA TRP A 100 -0.21 1.08 18.37
C TRP A 100 0.43 2.04 19.38
N SER A 101 -0.37 2.60 20.28
CA SER A 101 0.15 3.40 21.38
C SER A 101 0.66 2.51 22.51
N LYS A 102 1.97 2.59 22.80
CA LYS A 102 2.56 1.90 23.96
C LYS A 102 2.04 2.47 25.29
N THR A 103 1.60 3.73 25.32
CA THR A 103 1.06 4.40 26.51
C THR A 103 -0.41 4.06 26.73
N GLU A 104 -1.25 4.19 25.70
CA GLU A 104 -2.70 4.01 25.81
C GLU A 104 -3.14 2.55 25.62
N LYS A 105 -2.23 1.67 25.20
CA LYS A 105 -2.48 0.23 25.01
C LYS A 105 -3.64 -0.05 24.06
N ARG A 106 -3.72 0.72 22.97
CA ARG A 106 -4.69 0.54 21.89
C ARG A 106 -4.12 1.03 20.55
N MET A 107 -4.81 0.69 19.47
CA MET A 107 -4.57 1.32 18.17
C MET A 107 -4.98 2.80 18.20
N LEU A 108 -4.19 3.62 17.52
CA LEU A 108 -4.46 5.04 17.31
C LEU A 108 -5.50 5.23 16.21
N THR A 109 -6.35 6.23 16.37
CA THR A 109 -7.20 6.72 15.27
C THR A 109 -6.36 7.50 14.26
N PHE A 110 -6.90 7.75 13.07
CA PHE A 110 -6.20 8.56 12.06
C PHE A 110 -5.92 9.98 12.56
N ASP A 111 -6.87 10.61 13.25
CA ASP A 111 -6.70 11.93 13.84
C ASP A 111 -5.52 11.96 14.81
N GLU A 112 -5.38 10.94 15.65
CA GLU A 112 -4.25 10.84 16.59
C GLU A 112 -2.92 10.64 15.88
N ILE A 113 -2.90 9.85 14.80
CA ILE A 113 -1.71 9.65 13.95
C ILE A 113 -1.30 10.97 13.30
N PHE A 114 -2.27 11.76 12.81
CA PHE A 114 -2.01 13.06 12.20
C PHE A 114 -1.51 14.09 13.22
N GLN A 115 -2.18 14.20 14.37
CA GLN A 115 -1.80 15.11 15.45
C GLN A 115 -0.39 14.85 15.99
N ARG A 116 0.02 13.57 16.06
CA ARG A 116 1.38 13.18 16.48
C ARG A 116 2.43 13.30 15.38
N GLY A 117 2.02 13.56 14.14
CA GLY A 117 2.91 13.58 12.97
C GLY A 117 3.43 12.20 12.56
N ALA A 118 2.88 11.11 13.11
CA ALA A 118 3.42 9.77 12.93
C ALA A 118 3.32 9.26 11.48
N HIS A 119 2.33 9.75 10.72
CA HIS A 119 2.20 9.54 9.27
C HIS A 119 3.42 10.02 8.45
N LEU A 120 4.28 10.88 9.01
CA LEU A 120 5.47 11.44 8.37
C LEU A 120 6.78 10.82 8.86
N TYR A 121 6.76 9.89 9.82
CA TYR A 121 7.99 9.32 10.35
C TYR A 121 8.73 8.46 9.32
N THR A 122 10.01 8.72 9.14
CA THR A 122 10.92 8.00 8.24
C THR A 122 11.88 7.08 8.98
N LEU A 123 12.05 7.29 10.29
CA LEU A 123 13.04 6.59 11.11
C LEU A 123 12.37 5.88 12.28
N GLN A 124 12.87 4.68 12.60
CA GLN A 124 12.41 3.90 13.76
C GLN A 124 12.51 4.68 15.09
N ALA A 125 13.54 5.50 15.25
CA ALA A 125 13.74 6.33 16.45
C ALA A 125 12.54 7.27 16.72
N GLN A 126 11.89 7.80 15.69
CA GLN A 126 10.72 8.69 15.84
C GLN A 126 9.52 7.94 16.44
N TYR A 127 9.34 6.67 16.03
CA TYR A 127 8.31 5.80 16.62
C TYR A 127 8.62 5.49 18.08
N ASP A 128 9.89 5.18 18.39
CA ASP A 128 10.29 4.85 19.76
C ASP A 128 10.16 6.04 20.72
N GLU A 129 10.61 7.23 20.30
CA GLU A 129 10.52 8.47 21.07
C GLU A 129 9.06 8.93 21.29
N SER A 130 8.17 8.67 20.34
CA SER A 130 6.74 8.99 20.46
C SER A 130 5.92 7.93 21.20
N GLY A 131 6.54 6.83 21.61
CA GLY A 131 5.85 5.71 22.26
C GLY A 131 4.85 5.00 21.33
N ILE A 132 5.13 5.00 20.03
CA ILE A 132 4.30 4.36 19.00
C ILE A 132 5.00 3.11 18.49
N GLU A 133 4.24 2.05 18.25
CA GLU A 133 4.70 0.85 17.56
C GLU A 133 4.00 0.75 16.21
N SER A 134 4.78 0.57 15.14
CA SER A 134 4.26 0.34 13.80
C SER A 134 4.04 -1.16 13.59
N VAL A 135 2.77 -1.56 13.44
CA VAL A 135 2.36 -2.96 13.35
C VAL A 135 1.98 -3.28 11.90
N ASN A 136 2.46 -4.42 11.40
CA ASN A 136 2.17 -4.84 10.03
C ASN A 136 0.67 -5.14 9.85
N ASN A 137 0.16 -4.88 8.65
CA ASN A 137 -1.13 -5.43 8.23
C ASN A 137 -1.06 -6.96 8.18
N THR A 138 -2.18 -7.62 8.44
CA THR A 138 -2.32 -9.06 8.28
C THR A 138 -2.24 -9.44 6.80
N PRO A 139 -1.93 -10.72 6.49
CA PRO A 139 -1.96 -11.16 5.11
C PRO A 139 -3.32 -10.99 4.43
N GLU A 140 -4.42 -11.13 5.17
CA GLU A 140 -5.79 -10.97 4.68
C GLU A 140 -6.04 -9.53 4.25
N GLU A 141 -5.58 -8.55 5.05
CA GLU A 141 -5.66 -7.12 4.68
C GLU A 141 -4.87 -6.81 3.41
N ILE A 142 -3.69 -7.42 3.25
CA ILE A 142 -2.87 -7.26 2.04
C ILE A 142 -3.57 -7.90 0.83
N VAL A 143 -4.17 -9.08 1.00
CA VAL A 143 -4.97 -9.74 -0.06
C VAL A 143 -6.17 -8.88 -0.44
N ALA A 144 -6.87 -8.30 0.54
CA ALA A 144 -8.03 -7.45 0.32
C ALA A 144 -7.72 -6.24 -0.57
N VAL A 145 -6.67 -5.47 -0.25
CA VAL A 145 -6.31 -4.28 -1.05
C VAL A 145 -5.78 -4.64 -2.44
N VAL A 146 -5.05 -5.76 -2.56
CA VAL A 146 -4.58 -6.27 -3.86
C VAL A 146 -5.76 -6.75 -4.72
N SER A 147 -6.73 -7.43 -4.11
CA SER A 147 -7.97 -7.87 -4.75
C SER A 147 -8.81 -6.68 -5.22
N GLU A 148 -8.96 -5.64 -4.39
CA GLU A 148 -9.63 -4.41 -4.77
C GLU A 148 -8.97 -3.78 -6.01
N MET A 149 -7.64 -3.66 -6.02
CA MET A 149 -6.93 -3.13 -7.19
C MET A 149 -7.18 -3.98 -8.43
N GLU A 150 -7.10 -5.30 -8.32
CA GLU A 150 -7.31 -6.17 -9.47
C GLU A 150 -8.72 -6.04 -10.04
N GLN A 151 -9.74 -6.03 -9.17
CA GLN A 151 -11.12 -5.80 -9.57
C GLN A 151 -11.31 -4.43 -10.23
N ARG A 152 -10.66 -3.38 -9.73
CA ARG A 152 -10.73 -2.03 -10.33
C ARG A 152 -10.10 -2.00 -11.71
N VAL A 153 -8.91 -2.61 -11.87
CA VAL A 153 -8.23 -2.69 -13.17
C VAL A 153 -9.01 -3.57 -14.15
N ALA A 154 -9.70 -4.61 -13.67
CA ALA A 154 -10.58 -5.46 -14.47
C ALA A 154 -11.92 -4.79 -14.84
N GLY A 155 -12.25 -3.63 -14.27
CA GLY A 155 -13.57 -3.01 -14.41
C GLY A 155 -14.70 -3.79 -13.72
N GLN A 156 -14.35 -4.62 -12.74
CA GLN A 156 -15.25 -5.51 -11.99
C GLN A 156 -15.52 -5.02 -10.56
N TRP A 157 -14.87 -3.95 -10.13
CA TRP A 157 -15.06 -3.40 -8.79
C TRP A 157 -16.48 -2.86 -8.60
N VAL A 158 -17.20 -3.42 -7.64
CA VAL A 158 -18.51 -2.95 -7.20
C VAL A 158 -18.36 -2.37 -5.80
N GLY A 159 -18.11 -1.06 -5.73
CA GLY A 159 -18.14 -0.31 -4.47
C GLY A 159 -19.57 -0.08 -3.99
N GLY A 160 -19.75 0.01 -2.67
CA GLY A 160 -21.02 0.45 -2.07
C GLY A 160 -21.02 1.94 -1.73
N ASP A 161 -22.20 2.54 -1.54
CA ASP A 161 -22.34 3.93 -1.09
C ASP A 161 -21.58 4.19 0.23
N GLU A 162 -21.54 3.17 1.09
CA GLU A 162 -20.79 3.20 2.34
C GLU A 162 -19.28 3.39 2.13
N ASP A 163 -18.70 2.83 1.06
CA ASP A 163 -17.28 3.02 0.77
C ASP A 163 -16.97 4.48 0.48
N GLU A 164 -17.80 5.13 -0.33
CA GLU A 164 -17.60 6.55 -0.65
C GLU A 164 -17.81 7.45 0.58
N ILE A 165 -18.75 7.10 1.46
CA ILE A 165 -18.93 7.79 2.75
C ILE A 165 -17.65 7.68 3.59
N LEU A 166 -17.09 6.48 3.75
CA LEU A 166 -15.88 6.25 4.53
C LEU A 166 -14.65 6.94 3.91
N GLN A 167 -14.51 6.90 2.58
CA GLN A 167 -13.45 7.62 1.86
C GLN A 167 -13.53 9.12 2.07
N ASN A 168 -14.74 9.69 2.00
CA ASN A 168 -14.93 11.12 2.21
C ASN A 168 -14.65 11.53 3.66
N ARG A 169 -15.01 10.70 4.65
CA ARG A 169 -14.63 10.92 6.05
C ARG A 169 -13.12 10.92 6.21
N PHE A 170 -12.43 9.95 5.61
CA PHE A 170 -10.96 9.89 5.64
C PHE A 170 -10.31 11.10 4.97
N ARG A 171 -10.80 11.53 3.80
CA ARG A 171 -10.31 12.74 3.12
C ARG A 171 -10.53 14.01 3.93
N ALA A 172 -11.62 14.08 4.70
CA ALA A 172 -11.95 15.25 5.51
C ALA A 172 -10.97 15.45 6.69
N ILE A 173 -10.39 14.37 7.20
CA ILE A 173 -9.39 14.41 8.28
C ILE A 173 -7.94 14.42 7.77
N TRP A 174 -7.73 14.27 6.46
CA TRP A 174 -6.40 14.29 5.88
C TRP A 174 -5.71 15.65 6.07
N PRO A 175 -4.48 15.69 6.61
CA PRO A 175 -3.81 16.95 6.88
C PRO A 175 -3.43 17.67 5.58
N LEU A 176 -3.96 18.89 5.40
CA LEU A 176 -3.57 19.76 4.28
C LEU A 176 -2.22 20.40 4.58
N ARG A 177 -1.19 20.02 3.80
CA ARG A 177 0.14 20.62 3.87
C ARG A 177 0.23 21.83 2.92
N PRO A 178 1.06 22.85 3.21
CA PRO A 178 1.32 23.92 2.25
C PRO A 178 1.78 23.33 0.91
N ASN A 179 1.15 23.73 -0.19
CA ASN A 179 1.39 23.22 -1.55
C ASN A 179 1.03 21.74 -1.80
N SER A 180 0.33 21.08 -0.87
CA SER A 180 -0.24 19.74 -1.15
C SER A 180 -1.44 19.81 -2.08
N ARG A 181 -1.67 18.70 -2.80
CA ARG A 181 -2.90 18.50 -3.57
C ARG A 181 -3.93 17.83 -2.65
N PRO A 182 -5.23 17.95 -2.94
CA PRO A 182 -6.23 17.12 -2.30
C PRO A 182 -5.88 15.63 -2.50
N LEU A 183 -6.06 14.80 -1.48
CA LEU A 183 -5.83 13.37 -1.55
C LEU A 183 -6.69 12.73 -2.65
N GLN A 184 -6.05 12.31 -3.74
CA GLN A 184 -6.70 11.60 -4.85
C GLN A 184 -6.56 10.09 -4.72
N ALA A 185 -5.45 9.61 -4.16
CA ALA A 185 -5.26 8.21 -3.81
C ALA A 185 -6.37 7.74 -2.87
N ARG A 186 -6.73 6.47 -2.97
CA ARG A 186 -7.77 5.86 -2.14
C ARG A 186 -7.11 5.01 -1.06
N ILE A 187 -7.66 5.04 0.14
CA ILE A 187 -7.32 4.02 1.14
C ILE A 187 -8.11 2.74 0.83
N GLY A 188 -7.62 1.55 1.17
CA GLY A 188 -8.33 0.30 0.91
C GLY A 188 -9.76 0.31 1.47
N ALA A 189 -10.75 -0.12 0.68
CA ALA A 189 -12.16 -0.08 1.06
C ALA A 189 -12.46 -1.03 2.24
N GLU A 190 -12.00 -2.28 2.15
CA GLU A 190 -12.15 -3.26 3.24
C GLU A 190 -11.43 -2.80 4.50
N PHE A 191 -10.22 -2.22 4.35
CA PHE A 191 -9.46 -1.64 5.45
C PHE A 191 -10.28 -0.59 6.22
N LEU A 192 -10.94 0.34 5.52
CA LEU A 192 -11.81 1.34 6.16
C LEU A 192 -13.08 0.74 6.75
N ARG A 193 -13.71 -0.25 6.09
CA ARG A 193 -14.93 -0.89 6.61
C ARG A 193 -14.70 -1.60 7.93
N GLU A 194 -13.53 -2.17 8.13
CA GLU A 194 -13.14 -2.84 9.37
C GLU A 194 -12.67 -1.88 10.47
N ARG A 195 -12.28 -0.64 10.11
CA ARG A 195 -11.66 0.35 11.02
C ARG A 195 -12.43 1.67 11.03
N ARG A 196 -13.76 1.60 11.01
CA ARG A 196 -14.65 2.78 10.96
C ARG A 196 -14.46 3.67 12.18
N GLU A 197 -14.10 3.07 13.30
CA GLU A 197 -13.80 3.71 14.58
C GLU A 197 -12.47 4.47 14.57
N TRP A 198 -11.61 4.30 13.55
CA TRP A 198 -10.39 5.11 13.42
C TRP A 198 -10.65 6.45 12.72
N LEU A 199 -11.85 6.66 12.18
CA LEU A 199 -12.29 7.90 11.53
C LEU A 199 -13.05 8.85 12.48
N THR A 200 -12.88 8.67 13.80
CA THR A 200 -13.56 9.45 14.85
C THR A 200 -12.61 10.37 15.58
#